data_AF-A0A813HFW8-F1
#
_entry.id   AF-A0A813HFW8-F1
#
_cell.length_a   1.000
_cell.length_b   1.000
_cell.length_c   1.000
_cell.angle_alpha   90.00
_cell.angle_beta   90.00
_cell.angle_gamma   90.00
#
_symmetry.space_group_name_H-M   'P 1'
#
loop_
_entity.id
_entity.type
_entity.pdbx_description
1 polymer ?
#
loop_
_entity_poly.entity_id
_entity_poly.type
_entity_poly.pdbx_seq_one_letter_code
_entity_poly.pdbx_strand_id
1 'polypeptide(L)'
;DGFEACDNIKVIMATNRIDILDPALLRPGRIDRKVEFPVPNEEARLHILKIHSRKMNLMRGIDLKKIAKLMNGASGADAKGVCMEAGMFALRERRQHVTADDFQMAVSKVMKQSTDANMSLNQLLR
;
A
#
# COMPACT_ATOMS: atom_id res chain seq x y z
N ASP A 1 20.37 -23.59 -13.65
CA ASP A 1 20.87 -24.59 -14.59
C ASP A 1 22.35 -24.31 -14.74
N GLY A 2 23.18 -25.21 -14.24
CA GLY A 2 24.58 -24.95 -13.99
C GLY A 2 25.17 -26.11 -13.21
N PHE A 3 26.15 -26.77 -13.80
CA PHE A 3 26.87 -27.91 -13.22
C PHE A 3 27.80 -27.51 -12.05
N GLU A 4 27.80 -26.23 -11.65
CA GLU A 4 28.48 -25.71 -10.46
C GLU A 4 27.50 -24.95 -9.56
N ALA A 5 27.55 -25.20 -8.26
CA ALA A 5 26.69 -24.55 -7.27
C ALA A 5 27.19 -23.11 -7.01
N CYS A 6 26.41 -22.11 -7.44
CA CYS A 6 26.67 -20.70 -7.13
C CYS A 6 26.20 -20.36 -5.70
N ASP A 7 26.93 -20.81 -4.67
CA ASP A 7 26.53 -20.64 -3.26
C ASP A 7 26.40 -19.17 -2.80
N ASN A 8 27.05 -18.25 -3.51
CA ASN A 8 27.10 -16.82 -3.18
C ASN A 8 26.02 -15.96 -3.86
N ILE A 9 25.16 -16.53 -4.72
CA ILE A 9 24.12 -15.76 -5.41
C ILE A 9 22.78 -16.01 -4.73
N LYS A 10 22.11 -14.93 -4.30
CA LYS A 10 20.73 -14.97 -3.81
C LYS A 10 19.84 -14.26 -4.81
N VAL A 11 18.70 -14.86 -5.15
CA VAL A 11 17.75 -14.30 -6.12
C VAL A 11 16.46 -13.93 -5.39
N ILE A 12 16.00 -12.69 -5.57
CA ILE A 12 14.71 -12.20 -5.05
C ILE A 12 13.79 -11.98 -6.24
N MET A 13 12.62 -12.61 -6.21
CA MET A 13 11.58 -12.47 -7.23
C MET A 13 10.33 -11.87 -6.61
N ALA A 14 9.62 -11.03 -7.38
CA ALA A 14 8.34 -10.46 -6.99
C ALA A 14 7.32 -10.70 -8.11
N THR A 15 6.15 -11.24 -7.77
CA THR A 15 5.03 -11.45 -8.71
C THR A 15 3.71 -11.16 -8.01
N ASN A 16 2.78 -10.55 -8.73
CA ASN A 16 1.38 -10.38 -8.29
C ASN A 16 0.49 -11.56 -8.72
N ARG A 17 1.03 -12.47 -9.56
CA ARG A 17 0.32 -13.63 -10.11
C ARG A 17 1.21 -14.86 -10.02
N ILE A 18 1.14 -15.55 -8.89
CA ILE A 18 1.88 -16.81 -8.70
C ILE A 18 1.22 -17.99 -9.45
N ASP A 19 -0.07 -17.85 -9.79
CA ASP A 19 -0.91 -18.82 -10.50
C ASP A 19 -0.45 -19.10 -11.93
N ILE A 20 0.12 -18.10 -12.62
CA ILE A 20 0.58 -18.22 -14.01
C ILE A 20 2.05 -18.65 -14.13
N LEU A 21 2.76 -18.79 -13.02
CA LEU A 21 4.17 -19.11 -13.04
C LEU A 21 4.37 -20.57 -13.46
N ASP A 22 5.40 -20.85 -14.26
CA ASP A 22 5.76 -22.22 -14.62
C ASP A 22 5.99 -23.07 -13.35
N PRO A 23 5.25 -24.19 -13.16
CA PRO A 23 5.45 -25.11 -12.04
C PRO A 23 6.89 -25.58 -11.88
N ALA A 24 7.68 -25.60 -12.97
CA ALA A 24 9.09 -25.94 -12.94
C ALA A 24 9.93 -24.98 -12.08
N LEU A 25 9.55 -23.71 -11.96
CA LEU A 25 10.26 -22.74 -11.11
C LEU A 25 9.95 -22.93 -9.62
N LEU A 26 8.78 -23.49 -9.29
CA LEU A 26 8.33 -23.73 -7.92
C LEU A 26 8.90 -25.02 -7.31
N ARG A 27 9.67 -25.80 -8.08
CA ARG A 27 10.33 -27.02 -7.58
C ARG A 27 11.41 -26.69 -6.55
N PRO A 28 11.61 -27.56 -5.54
CA PRO A 28 12.69 -27.41 -4.56
C PRO A 28 14.06 -27.29 -5.24
N GLY A 29 14.94 -26.43 -4.70
CA GLY A 29 16.26 -26.11 -5.26
C GLY A 29 16.26 -24.96 -6.27
N ARG A 30 15.14 -24.24 -6.42
CA ARG A 30 15.00 -23.03 -7.24
C ARG A 30 14.41 -21.88 -6.44
N ILE A 31 13.09 -21.89 -6.24
CA ILE A 31 12.37 -20.90 -5.42
C ILE A 31 11.90 -21.57 -4.14
N ASP A 32 12.78 -21.60 -3.13
CA ASP A 32 12.54 -22.35 -1.90
C ASP A 32 11.68 -21.60 -0.88
N ARG A 33 11.71 -20.25 -0.90
CA ARG A 33 10.99 -19.41 0.07
C ARG A 33 9.94 -18.56 -0.63
N LYS A 34 8.70 -18.67 -0.16
CA LYS A 34 7.57 -17.86 -0.60
C LYS A 34 7.17 -16.95 0.56
N VAL A 35 7.22 -15.65 0.34
CA VAL A 35 6.77 -14.65 1.31
C VAL A 35 5.56 -13.95 0.72
N GLU A 36 4.42 -14.12 1.37
CA GLU A 36 3.18 -13.50 0.96
C GLU A 36 3.02 -12.12 1.61
N PHE A 37 2.55 -11.15 0.83
CA PHE A 37 2.30 -9.79 1.29
C PHE A 37 0.79 -9.51 1.26
N PRO A 38 0.07 -9.76 2.37
CA PRO A 38 -1.35 -9.46 2.43
C PRO A 38 -1.59 -7.94 2.52
N VAL A 39 -2.83 -7.54 2.29
CA VAL A 39 -3.30 -6.18 2.53
C VAL A 39 -3.07 -5.82 4.01
N PRO A 40 -2.55 -4.62 4.34
CA PRO A 40 -2.19 -4.27 5.70
C PRO A 40 -3.41 -4.24 6.63
N ASN A 41 -3.23 -4.78 7.84
CA ASN A 41 -4.20 -4.65 8.93
C ASN A 41 -4.25 -3.20 9.49
N GLU A 42 -5.16 -2.92 10.42
CA GLU A 42 -5.34 -1.56 10.99
C GLU A 42 -4.04 -1.01 11.59
N GLU A 43 -3.30 -1.83 12.32
CA GLU A 43 -2.04 -1.44 12.95
C GLU A 43 -0.95 -1.14 11.92
N ALA A 44 -0.79 -1.99 10.90
CA ALA A 44 0.13 -1.76 9.80
C ALA A 44 -0.22 -0.49 9.02
N ARG A 45 -1.51 -0.23 8.77
CA ARG A 45 -1.95 1.03 8.15
C ARG A 45 -1.59 2.24 9.02
N LEU A 46 -1.77 2.16 10.34
CA LEU A 46 -1.33 3.20 11.27
C LEU A 46 0.18 3.46 11.17
N HIS A 47 1.00 2.40 11.09
CA HIS A 47 2.44 2.55 10.90
C HIS A 47 2.80 3.22 9.57
N ILE A 48 2.14 2.82 8.48
CA ILE A 48 2.34 3.42 7.15
C ILE A 48 1.96 4.92 7.18
N LEU A 49 0.82 5.26 7.78
CA LEU A 49 0.39 6.65 7.96
C LEU A 49 1.44 7.44 8.76
N LYS A 50 1.93 6.91 9.89
CA LYS A 50 2.97 7.56 10.70
C LYS A 50 4.27 7.81 9.93
N ILE A 51 4.68 6.87 9.08
CA ILE A 51 5.90 7.00 8.26
C ILE A 51 5.72 8.12 7.24
N HIS A 52 4.61 8.12 6.50
CA HIS A 52 4.36 9.10 5.44
C HIS A 52 3.98 10.48 5.97
N SER A 53 3.37 10.54 7.16
CA SER A 53 3.01 11.81 7.80
C SER A 53 4.17 12.45 8.57
N ARG A 54 5.30 11.76 8.78
CA ARG A 54 6.42 12.23 9.62
C ARG A 54 7.02 13.57 9.16
N LYS A 55 6.99 13.86 7.85
CA LYS A 55 7.51 15.11 7.28
C LYS A 55 6.41 16.14 6.97
N MET A 56 5.16 15.84 7.31
CA MET A 56 4.02 16.73 7.07
C MET A 56 3.81 17.66 8.26
N ASN A 57 3.38 18.89 7.99
CA ASN A 57 2.95 19.83 9.02
C ASN A 57 1.55 19.43 9.51
N LEU A 58 1.49 18.57 10.51
CA LEU A 58 0.23 18.13 11.11
C LEU A 58 -0.23 19.11 12.19
N MET A 59 -1.53 19.35 12.27
CA MET A 59 -2.13 19.99 13.45
C MET A 59 -1.90 19.12 14.68
N ARG A 60 -1.64 19.75 15.83
CA ARG A 60 -1.40 19.05 17.09
C ARG A 60 -2.65 18.26 17.50
N GLY A 61 -2.47 16.98 17.86
CA GLY A 61 -3.56 16.15 18.39
C GLY A 61 -4.34 15.35 17.34
N ILE A 62 -3.88 15.27 16.09
CA ILE A 62 -4.50 14.39 15.09
C ILE A 62 -4.35 12.93 15.51
N ASP A 63 -5.48 12.24 15.60
CA ASP A 63 -5.55 10.81 15.90
C ASP A 63 -5.50 9.98 14.60
N LEU A 64 -4.29 9.63 14.19
CA LEU A 64 -4.06 8.78 13.01
C LEU A 64 -4.63 7.37 13.17
N LYS A 65 -4.89 6.90 14.40
CA LYS A 65 -5.49 5.58 14.64
C LYS A 65 -6.94 5.56 14.16
N LYS A 66 -7.70 6.63 14.44
CA LYS A 66 -9.06 6.79 13.89
C LYS A 66 -9.05 6.80 12.36
N ILE A 67 -8.09 7.47 11.74
CA ILE A 67 -7.96 7.49 10.28
C ILE A 67 -7.65 6.10 9.72
N ALA A 68 -6.71 5.35 10.32
CA ALA A 68 -6.37 3.98 9.90
C ALA A 68 -7.56 3.02 9.95
N LYS A 69 -8.48 3.21 10.91
CA LYS A 69 -9.71 2.44 11.06
C LYS A 69 -10.73 2.71 9.94
N LEU A 70 -10.74 3.92 9.37
CA LEU A 70 -11.62 4.28 8.24
C LEU A 70 -11.12 3.72 6.90
N MET A 71 -9.87 3.27 6.83
CA MET A 71 -9.20 2.81 5.61
C MET A 71 -9.25 1.28 5.46
N ASN A 72 -10.41 0.66 5.68
CA ASN A 72 -10.54 -0.78 5.60
C ASN A 72 -10.29 -1.29 4.17
N GLY A 73 -9.43 -2.31 4.05
CA GLY A 73 -9.04 -2.87 2.75
C GLY A 73 -8.04 -2.02 1.96
N ALA A 74 -7.56 -0.90 2.51
CA ALA A 74 -6.58 -0.06 1.83
C ALA A 74 -5.23 -0.78 1.69
N SER A 75 -4.64 -0.74 0.49
CA SER A 75 -3.27 -1.17 0.26
C SER A 75 -2.27 -0.19 0.89
N GLY A 76 -1.00 -0.58 0.95
CA GLY A 76 0.06 0.35 1.36
C GLY A 76 0.19 1.57 0.44
N ALA A 77 -0.11 1.39 -0.85
CA ALA A 77 -0.13 2.48 -1.82
C ALA A 77 -1.29 3.46 -1.56
N ASP A 78 -2.49 2.94 -1.28
CA ASP A 78 -3.65 3.76 -0.91
C ASP A 78 -3.36 4.56 0.36
N ALA A 79 -2.74 3.94 1.37
CA ALA A 79 -2.42 4.62 2.62
C ALA A 79 -1.42 5.77 2.44
N LYS A 80 -0.42 5.60 1.57
CA LYS A 80 0.44 6.69 1.13
C LYS A 80 -0.34 7.76 0.37
N GLY A 81 -1.26 7.35 -0.51
CA GLY A 81 -2.12 8.24 -1.28
C GLY A 81 -2.99 9.14 -0.38
N VAL A 82 -3.54 8.59 0.70
CA VAL A 82 -4.31 9.35 1.70
C VAL A 82 -3.48 10.47 2.32
N CYS A 83 -2.23 10.21 2.72
CA CYS A 83 -1.35 11.27 3.23
C CYS A 83 -1.10 12.38 2.19
N MET A 84 -0.86 12.00 0.93
CA MET A 84 -0.62 12.96 -0.14
C MET A 84 -1.85 13.83 -0.43
N GLU A 85 -3.04 13.22 -0.51
CA GLU A 85 -4.29 13.94 -0.74
C GLU A 85 -4.67 14.84 0.44
N ALA A 86 -4.44 14.40 1.68
CA ALA A 86 -4.66 15.24 2.87
C ALA A 86 -3.79 16.50 2.81
N GLY A 87 -2.51 16.38 2.42
CA GLY A 87 -1.63 17.52 2.18
C GLY A 87 -2.13 18.43 1.05
N MET A 88 -2.68 17.85 -0.01
CA MET A 88 -3.22 18.59 -1.14
C MET A 88 -4.48 19.40 -0.77
N PHE A 89 -5.36 18.85 0.08
CA PHE A 89 -6.52 19.59 0.59
C PHE A 89 -6.08 20.83 1.40
N ALA A 90 -5.13 20.66 2.32
CA ALA A 90 -4.58 21.78 3.08
C ALA A 90 -3.93 22.84 2.17
N LEU A 91 -3.18 22.41 1.15
CA LEU A 91 -2.52 23.31 0.21
C LEU A 91 -3.52 24.13 -0.63
N ARG A 92 -4.62 23.52 -1.10
CA ARG A 92 -5.67 24.22 -1.87
C ARG A 92 -6.33 25.32 -1.05
N GLU A 93 -6.48 25.11 0.25
CA GLU A 93 -7.02 26.11 1.18
C GLU A 93 -5.96 27.09 1.70
N ARG A 94 -4.74 27.05 1.14
CA ARG A 94 -3.59 27.88 1.56
C ARG A 94 -3.25 27.74 3.05
N ARG A 95 -3.56 26.59 3.66
CA ARG A 95 -3.23 26.27 5.04
C ARG A 95 -1.82 25.69 5.13
N GLN A 96 -1.11 26.06 6.20
CA GLN A 96 0.23 25.53 6.51
C GLN A 96 0.20 24.20 7.26
N HIS A 97 -0.96 23.83 7.82
CA HIS A 97 -1.16 22.64 8.63
C HIS A 97 -2.31 21.79 8.07
N VAL A 98 -2.07 20.48 8.02
CA VAL A 98 -3.08 19.46 7.70
C VAL A 98 -3.91 19.17 8.94
N THR A 99 -5.23 19.10 8.78
CA THR A 99 -6.20 18.83 9.85
C THR A 99 -6.74 17.40 9.79
N ALA A 100 -7.51 17.00 10.81
CA ALA A 100 -8.18 15.69 10.80
C ALA A 100 -9.21 15.59 9.65
N ASP A 101 -9.87 16.70 9.30
CA ASP A 101 -10.88 16.74 8.25
C ASP A 101 -10.26 16.51 6.86
N ASP A 102 -9.05 17.04 6.62
CA ASP A 102 -8.28 16.77 5.39
C ASP A 102 -8.04 15.27 5.20
N PHE A 103 -7.68 14.56 6.29
CA PHE A 103 -7.51 13.12 6.26
C PHE A 103 -8.82 12.38 5.97
N GLN A 104 -9.94 12.81 6.56
CA GLN A 104 -11.25 12.18 6.29
C GLN A 104 -11.69 12.38 4.83
N MET A 105 -11.49 13.57 4.28
CA MET A 105 -11.74 13.86 2.86
C MET A 105 -10.82 13.04 1.95
N ALA A 106 -9.54 12.94 2.31
CA ALA A 106 -8.55 12.13 1.57
C ALA A 106 -8.90 10.64 1.56
N VAL A 107 -9.29 10.07 2.71
CA VAL A 107 -9.76 8.68 2.77
C VAL A 107 -10.96 8.47 1.84
N SER A 108 -11.97 9.34 1.93
CA SER A 108 -13.17 9.24 1.09
C SER A 108 -12.84 9.33 -0.40
N LYS A 109 -11.91 10.20 -0.79
CA LYS A 109 -11.48 10.36 -2.18
C LYS A 109 -10.71 9.15 -2.70
N VAL A 110 -9.66 8.74 -1.98
CA VAL A 110 -8.75 7.67 -2.42
C VAL A 110 -9.48 6.33 -2.45
N MET A 111 -10.24 5.99 -1.40
CA MET A 111 -10.94 4.71 -1.35
C MET A 111 -12.01 4.56 -2.44
N LYS A 112 -12.67 5.66 -2.82
CA LYS A 112 -13.64 5.66 -3.92
C LYS A 112 -12.96 5.42 -5.26
N GLN A 113 -11.84 6.10 -5.53
CA GLN A 113 -11.04 5.89 -6.75
C GLN A 113 -10.50 4.46 -6.86
N SER A 114 -9.97 3.90 -5.77
CA SER A 114 -9.47 2.52 -5.77
C SER A 114 -10.61 1.51 -5.99
N THR A 115 -11.82 1.78 -5.46
CA THR A 115 -13.00 0.96 -5.71
C THR A 115 -13.44 1.01 -7.18
N ASP A 116 -13.51 2.21 -7.75
CA ASP A 116 -13.90 2.42 -9.15
C ASP A 116 -12.90 1.77 -10.11
N ALA A 117 -11.59 1.94 -9.85
CA ALA A 117 -10.54 1.31 -10.63
C ALA A 117 -10.61 -0.22 -10.58
N ASN A 118 -10.88 -0.80 -9.41
CA ASN A 118 -11.06 -2.24 -9.26
C ASN A 118 -12.31 -2.75 -10.01
N MET A 119 -13.41 -1.99 -10.02
CA MET A 119 -14.58 -2.34 -10.84
C MET A 119 -14.26 -2.31 -12.33
N SER A 120 -13.59 -1.27 -12.82
CA SER A 120 -13.19 -1.16 -14.23
C SER A 120 -12.25 -2.29 -14.65
N LEU A 121 -11.31 -2.66 -13.78
CA LEU A 121 -10.38 -3.77 -14.04
C LEU A 121 -11.13 -5.10 -14.16
N ASN A 122 -12.07 -5.37 -13.26
CA ASN A 122 -12.88 -6.58 -13.28
C ASN A 122 -13.79 -6.67 -14.52
N GLN A 123 -14.20 -5.53 -15.08
CA GLN A 123 -15.00 -5.48 -16.30
C GLN A 123 -14.15 -5.72 -17.57
N LEU A 124 -12.86 -5.36 -17.54
CA LEU A 124 -11.91 -5.60 -18.63
C LEU A 124 -11.34 -7.03 -18.66
N LEU A 125 -11.35 -7.73 -17.52
CA LEU A 125 -10.83 -9.09 -17.37
C LEU A 125 -11.90 -10.19 -17.54
N ARG A 126 -13.12 -9.81 -17.94
CA ARG A 126 -14.19 -10.72 -18.38
C ARG A 126 -14.25 -10.77 -19.90
#